data_AF-A6HLK0-F1
#
_entry.id   AF-A6HLK0-F1
#
_cell.length_a   1.000
_cell.length_b   1.000
_cell.length_c   1.000
_cell.angle_alpha   90.00
_cell.angle_beta   90.00
_cell.angle_gamma   90.00
#
_symmetry.space_group_name_H-M   'P 1'
#
loop_
_entity.id
_entity.type
_entity.pdbx_description
1 polymer ?
#
loop_
_entity_poly.entity_id
_entity_poly.type
_entity_poly.pdbx_seq_one_letter_code
_entity_poly.pdbx_strand_id
1 'polypeptide(L)'
;MAGTASWEHIKAVRKAVGIPVFANGNIRCLQDVERCIQDTGVQGVMSAEGNLHNPALFEGRSPAVWELADEYLDIVRQHPCPLSYVRAHLFKLWHHTLQVHQQLREELAKVKTLEGVAAVSQALKLRCQAGLGLLQEDMARQQEGVRPADNLPAFHWICQPYIRPGPKEGSKENSSGRSKRALEEEEGSMEGLSKNKLKKQLRNPHKTFDPSLKPKYAKCDQCGNPKGNRCVFNLCRGCCKKRAFRETADCPGHGLLFKTKLEKSLAWKGIQPGLQEAQQVRPVTPSGFSEVMGSALA
;
A
#
# COMPACT_ATOMS: atom_id res chain seq x y z
N MET A 1 2.32 7.86 -10.36
CA MET A 1 1.16 7.15 -10.91
C MET A 1 1.53 5.69 -10.89
N ALA A 2 0.79 4.84 -10.16
CA ALA A 2 0.96 3.40 -10.27
C ALA A 2 0.15 2.96 -11.49
N GLY A 3 0.81 2.33 -12.47
CA GLY A 3 0.15 1.76 -13.65
C GLY A 3 -0.48 0.41 -13.33
N THR A 4 -1.31 -0.08 -14.26
CA THR A 4 -1.84 -1.44 -14.25
C THR A 4 -0.69 -2.44 -14.16
N ALA A 5 -0.79 -3.44 -13.27
CA ALA A 5 0.16 -4.53 -13.19
C ALA A 5 0.23 -5.27 -14.54
N SER A 6 1.44 -5.45 -15.07
CA SER A 6 1.64 -6.16 -16.32
C SER A 6 1.83 -7.65 -16.03
N TRP A 7 0.79 -8.44 -16.29
CA TRP A 7 0.81 -9.88 -16.13
C TRP A 7 1.79 -10.58 -17.10
N GLU A 8 2.13 -9.95 -18.22
CA GLU A 8 3.19 -10.44 -19.13
C GLU A 8 4.55 -10.53 -18.44
N HIS A 9 4.92 -9.54 -17.62
CA HIS A 9 6.17 -9.58 -16.87
C HIS A 9 6.13 -10.68 -15.81
N ILE A 10 4.98 -10.88 -15.14
CA ILE A 10 4.80 -11.96 -14.16
C ILE A 10 4.95 -13.33 -14.84
N LYS A 11 4.34 -13.50 -16.03
CA LYS A 11 4.46 -14.71 -16.85
C LYS A 11 5.89 -14.98 -17.28
N ALA A 12 6.63 -13.94 -17.67
CA ALA A 12 8.05 -14.07 -18.03
C ALA A 12 8.89 -14.55 -16.83
N VAL A 13 8.68 -13.96 -15.65
CA VAL A 13 9.34 -14.41 -14.41
C VAL A 13 8.97 -15.85 -14.08
N ARG A 14 7.68 -16.19 -14.15
CA ARG A 14 7.19 -17.55 -13.88
C ARG A 14 7.86 -18.60 -14.78
N LYS A 15 8.10 -18.29 -16.05
CA LYS A 15 8.81 -19.19 -16.99
C LYS A 15 10.31 -19.32 -16.69
N ALA A 16 10.93 -18.29 -16.14
CA ALA A 16 12.37 -18.24 -15.92
C ALA A 16 12.83 -18.97 -14.64
N VAL A 17 11.92 -19.26 -13.70
CA VAL A 17 12.27 -19.82 -12.38
C VAL A 17 11.58 -21.15 -12.11
N GLY A 18 12.28 -22.05 -11.41
CA GLY A 18 11.75 -23.35 -10.98
C GLY A 18 11.05 -23.34 -9.61
N ILE A 19 11.08 -22.22 -8.89
CA ILE A 19 10.41 -22.06 -7.59
C ILE A 19 8.98 -21.54 -7.77
N PRO A 20 8.07 -21.76 -6.80
CA PRO A 20 6.72 -21.21 -6.84
C PRO A 20 6.71 -19.68 -6.94
N VAL A 21 5.87 -19.15 -7.83
CA VAL A 21 5.65 -17.71 -8.03
C VAL A 21 4.23 -17.35 -7.62
N PHE A 22 4.10 -16.26 -6.86
CA PHE A 22 2.83 -15.66 -6.47
C PHE A 22 2.67 -14.31 -7.16
N ALA A 23 1.60 -14.13 -7.94
CA ALA A 23 1.32 -12.87 -8.60
C ALA A 23 0.74 -11.84 -7.61
N ASN A 24 1.20 -10.59 -7.67
CA ASN A 24 0.58 -9.49 -6.94
C ASN A 24 0.28 -8.32 -7.87
N GLY A 25 -0.96 -7.83 -7.81
CA GLY A 25 -1.40 -6.64 -8.55
C GLY A 25 -2.61 -6.91 -9.44
N ASN A 26 -3.52 -5.94 -9.46
CA ASN A 26 -4.74 -5.94 -10.27
C ASN A 26 -5.71 -7.12 -10.02
N ILE A 27 -5.69 -7.72 -8.82
CA ILE A 27 -6.69 -8.71 -8.36
C ILE A 27 -7.79 -8.00 -7.58
N ARG A 28 -8.96 -7.81 -8.20
CA ARG A 28 -10.10 -7.04 -7.64
C ARG A 28 -11.29 -7.90 -7.24
N CYS A 29 -11.48 -9.03 -7.92
CA CYS A 29 -12.52 -10.01 -7.64
C CYS A 29 -11.96 -11.43 -7.81
N LEU A 30 -12.77 -12.44 -7.46
CA LEU A 30 -12.39 -13.84 -7.62
C LEU A 30 -12.09 -14.19 -9.08
N GLN A 31 -12.83 -13.63 -10.04
CA GLN A 31 -12.60 -13.85 -11.47
C GLN A 31 -11.23 -13.33 -11.92
N ASP A 32 -10.70 -12.27 -11.29
CA ASP A 32 -9.35 -11.80 -11.58
C ASP A 32 -8.28 -12.79 -11.08
N VAL A 33 -8.55 -13.53 -10.01
CA VAL A 33 -7.67 -14.59 -9.49
C VAL A 33 -7.53 -15.69 -10.54
N GLU A 34 -8.66 -16.20 -11.01
CA GLU A 34 -8.73 -17.26 -12.02
C GLU A 34 -8.04 -16.84 -13.31
N ARG A 35 -8.36 -15.65 -13.82
CA ARG A 35 -7.74 -15.09 -15.03
C ARG A 35 -6.24 -14.91 -14.86
N CYS A 36 -5.78 -14.40 -13.72
CA CYS A 36 -4.35 -14.21 -13.47
C CYS A 36 -3.58 -15.54 -13.49
N ILE A 37 -4.13 -16.57 -12.84
CA ILE A 37 -3.51 -17.90 -12.80
C ILE A 37 -3.48 -18.51 -14.20
N GLN A 38 -4.58 -18.44 -14.95
CA GLN A 38 -4.66 -18.94 -16.33
C GLN A 38 -3.66 -18.23 -17.26
N ASP A 39 -3.58 -16.90 -17.18
CA ASP A 39 -2.76 -16.11 -18.10
C ASP A 39 -1.26 -16.28 -17.82
N THR A 40 -0.88 -16.37 -16.54
CA THR A 40 0.52 -16.30 -16.10
C THR A 40 1.13 -17.65 -15.72
N GLY A 41 0.32 -18.65 -15.38
CA GLY A 41 0.79 -19.96 -14.90
C GLY A 41 1.41 -19.93 -13.50
N VAL A 42 1.14 -18.89 -12.71
CA VAL A 42 1.59 -18.75 -11.31
C VAL A 42 0.88 -19.74 -10.40
N GLN A 43 1.49 -20.04 -9.25
CA GLN A 43 0.99 -21.03 -8.28
C GLN A 43 -0.02 -20.41 -7.31
N GLY A 44 -0.05 -19.09 -7.23
CA GLY A 44 -1.00 -18.37 -6.40
C GLY A 44 -1.01 -16.89 -6.71
N VAL A 45 -1.93 -16.19 -6.06
CA VAL A 45 -2.09 -14.74 -6.19
C VAL A 45 -2.17 -14.10 -4.82
N MET A 46 -1.83 -12.81 -4.76
CA MET A 46 -1.97 -11.96 -3.60
C MET A 46 -2.77 -10.73 -3.98
N SER A 47 -3.79 -10.39 -3.19
CA SER A 47 -4.50 -9.11 -3.28
C SER A 47 -4.18 -8.25 -2.06
N ALA A 48 -3.95 -6.96 -2.29
CA ALA A 48 -3.78 -5.98 -1.23
C ALA A 48 -4.94 -4.97 -1.27
N GLU A 49 -4.99 -4.14 -2.32
CA GLU A 49 -5.99 -3.08 -2.42
C GLU A 49 -7.42 -3.63 -2.59
N GLY A 50 -7.62 -4.74 -3.32
CA GLY A 50 -8.93 -5.37 -3.46
C GLY A 50 -9.48 -5.85 -2.11
N ASN A 51 -8.62 -6.52 -1.33
CA ASN A 51 -8.99 -7.05 0.00
C ASN A 51 -9.39 -5.96 1.01
N LEU A 52 -8.85 -4.74 0.88
CA LEU A 52 -9.22 -3.62 1.75
C LEU A 52 -10.64 -3.08 1.50
N HIS A 53 -11.21 -3.32 0.31
CA HIS A 53 -12.54 -2.85 -0.06
C HIS A 53 -13.57 -3.99 -0.07
N ASN A 54 -13.12 -5.23 -0.25
CA ASN A 54 -13.92 -6.43 -0.08
C ASN A 54 -13.08 -7.55 0.57
N PRO A 55 -13.13 -7.69 1.91
CA PRO A 55 -12.51 -8.82 2.60
C PRO A 55 -13.01 -10.21 2.16
N ALA A 56 -14.24 -10.31 1.63
CA ALA A 56 -14.81 -11.57 1.12
C ALA A 56 -14.39 -11.88 -0.33
N LEU A 57 -13.36 -11.19 -0.86
CA LEU A 57 -12.89 -11.33 -2.25
C LEU A 57 -12.62 -12.79 -2.65
N PHE A 58 -11.96 -13.55 -1.78
CA PHE A 58 -11.58 -14.94 -2.07
C PHE A 58 -12.74 -15.94 -1.90
N GLU A 59 -13.86 -15.51 -1.31
CA GLU A 59 -15.10 -16.29 -1.29
C GLU A 59 -15.98 -16.00 -2.51
N GLY A 60 -15.60 -15.04 -3.36
CA GLY A 60 -16.41 -14.62 -4.51
C GLY A 60 -17.69 -13.89 -4.13
N ARG A 61 -17.85 -13.48 -2.86
CA ARG A 61 -19.02 -12.76 -2.36
C ARG A 61 -18.80 -11.25 -2.42
N SER A 62 -19.90 -10.51 -2.55
CA SER A 62 -19.94 -9.06 -2.39
C SER A 62 -21.01 -8.71 -1.35
N PRO A 63 -20.74 -8.94 -0.05
CA PRO A 63 -21.71 -8.70 1.01
C PRO A 63 -21.90 -7.20 1.25
N ALA A 64 -22.86 -6.85 2.11
CA ALA A 64 -23.01 -5.48 2.55
C ALA A 64 -21.83 -5.06 3.44
N VAL A 65 -21.38 -3.81 3.31
CA VAL A 65 -20.17 -3.34 3.99
C VAL A 65 -20.28 -3.31 5.52
N TRP A 66 -21.50 -3.32 6.08
CA TRP A 66 -21.72 -3.43 7.52
C TRP A 66 -21.59 -4.88 8.02
N GLU A 67 -21.90 -5.88 7.20
CA GLU A 67 -21.76 -7.30 7.57
C GLU A 67 -20.29 -7.61 7.88
N LEU A 68 -19.40 -7.26 6.96
CA LEU A 68 -17.95 -7.44 7.15
C LEU A 68 -17.37 -6.51 8.21
N ALA A 69 -17.98 -5.34 8.42
CA ALA A 69 -17.53 -4.44 9.49
C ALA A 69 -17.89 -5.00 10.88
N ASP A 70 -19.08 -5.56 11.03
CA ASP A 70 -19.53 -6.15 12.30
C ASP A 70 -18.65 -7.36 12.66
N GLU A 71 -18.39 -8.26 11.71
CA GLU A 71 -17.45 -9.38 11.88
C GLU A 71 -16.03 -8.88 12.22
N TYR A 72 -15.53 -7.88 11.51
CA TYR A 72 -14.22 -7.28 11.79
C TYR A 72 -14.16 -6.68 13.20
N LEU A 73 -15.22 -6.00 13.66
CA LEU A 73 -15.28 -5.43 15.00
C LEU A 73 -15.32 -6.52 16.08
N ASP A 74 -15.98 -7.64 15.83
CA ASP A 74 -15.94 -8.81 16.73
C ASP A 74 -14.53 -9.38 16.87
N ILE A 75 -13.78 -9.47 15.76
CA ILE A 75 -12.36 -9.85 15.78
C ILE A 75 -11.54 -8.84 16.59
N VAL A 76 -11.78 -7.53 16.41
CA VAL A 76 -11.07 -6.48 17.19
C VAL A 76 -11.40 -6.55 18.68
N ARG A 77 -12.61 -6.97 19.07
CA ARG A 77 -12.96 -7.21 20.48
C ARG A 77 -12.16 -8.37 21.08
N GLN A 78 -11.98 -9.45 20.30
CA GLN A 78 -11.17 -10.60 20.71
C GLN A 78 -9.67 -10.29 20.71
N HIS A 79 -9.24 -9.45 19.77
CA HIS A 79 -7.84 -9.07 19.57
C HIS A 79 -7.69 -7.54 19.52
N PRO A 80 -7.64 -6.88 20.69
CA PRO A 80 -7.58 -5.42 20.78
C PRO A 80 -6.37 -4.85 20.04
N CYS A 81 -6.62 -3.79 19.26
CA CYS A 81 -5.59 -3.07 18.52
C CYS A 81 -5.83 -1.55 18.58
N PRO A 82 -4.82 -0.72 18.25
CA PRO A 82 -4.99 0.72 18.19
C PRO A 82 -6.14 1.14 17.28
N LEU A 83 -7.03 2.01 17.77
CA LEU A 83 -8.21 2.48 17.03
C LEU A 83 -7.85 3.14 15.68
N SER A 84 -6.63 3.66 15.53
CA SER A 84 -6.13 4.17 14.25
C SER A 84 -6.13 3.10 13.15
N TYR A 85 -5.87 1.83 13.48
CA TYR A 85 -5.84 0.73 12.51
C TYR A 85 -7.27 0.37 12.10
N VAL A 86 -8.14 0.20 13.10
CA VAL A 86 -9.59 -0.02 12.91
C VAL A 86 -10.17 1.04 11.98
N ARG A 87 -9.92 2.33 12.30
CA ARG A 87 -10.41 3.46 11.51
C ARG A 87 -9.88 3.43 10.08
N ALA A 88 -8.59 3.12 9.89
CA ALA A 88 -7.98 3.05 8.56
C ALA A 88 -8.62 1.94 7.70
N HIS A 89 -8.90 0.76 8.28
CA HIS A 89 -9.58 -0.33 7.58
C HIS A 89 -11.02 0.04 7.23
N LEU A 90 -11.79 0.60 8.17
CA LEU A 90 -13.17 1.01 7.93
C LEU A 90 -13.29 2.13 6.89
N PHE A 91 -12.33 3.07 6.81
CA PHE A 91 -12.31 4.05 5.73
C PHE A 91 -12.13 3.44 4.33
N LYS A 92 -11.49 2.26 4.24
CA LYS A 92 -11.32 1.53 2.99
C LYS A 92 -12.54 0.68 2.68
N LEU A 93 -13.02 -0.10 3.64
CA LEU A 93 -14.21 -0.92 3.52
C LEU A 93 -15.44 -0.08 3.14
N TRP A 94 -15.61 1.09 3.78
CA TRP A 94 -16.74 1.99 3.54
C TRP A 94 -16.43 3.09 2.53
N HIS A 95 -15.40 2.95 1.69
CA HIS A 95 -14.94 4.03 0.82
C HIS A 95 -16.06 4.65 -0.04
N HIS A 96 -16.89 3.81 -0.66
CA HIS A 96 -18.00 4.24 -1.52
C HIS A 96 -19.15 4.81 -0.69
N THR A 97 -19.57 4.12 0.37
CA THR A 97 -20.63 4.58 1.28
C THR A 97 -20.33 5.93 1.93
N LEU A 98 -19.08 6.16 2.34
CA LEU A 98 -18.67 7.42 3.00
C LEU A 98 -18.52 8.59 2.02
N GLN A 99 -18.49 8.35 0.71
CA GLN A 99 -18.59 9.43 -0.28
C GLN A 99 -20.03 9.96 -0.37
N VAL A 100 -21.01 9.07 -0.19
CA VAL A 100 -22.43 9.43 -0.17
C VAL A 100 -22.81 10.04 1.18
N HIS A 101 -22.37 9.43 2.29
CA HIS A 101 -22.71 9.87 3.65
C HIS A 101 -21.54 10.63 4.30
N GLN A 102 -21.36 11.89 3.89
CA GLN A 102 -20.26 12.74 4.40
C GLN A 102 -20.30 12.96 5.92
N GLN A 103 -21.49 13.03 6.51
CA GLN A 103 -21.64 13.15 7.98
C GLN A 103 -21.02 11.96 8.71
N LEU A 104 -21.33 10.73 8.28
CA LEU A 104 -20.77 9.50 8.87
C LEU A 104 -19.25 9.43 8.70
N ARG A 105 -18.72 10.00 7.59
CA ARG A 105 -17.28 10.10 7.35
C ARG A 105 -16.59 10.96 8.40
N GLU A 106 -17.20 12.09 8.76
CA GLU A 106 -16.68 12.97 9.81
C GLU A 106 -16.81 12.35 11.20
N GLU A 107 -17.93 11.70 11.49
CA GLU A 107 -18.15 10.98 12.75
C GLU A 107 -17.09 9.89 12.96
N LEU A 108 -16.85 9.05 11.94
CA LEU A 108 -15.79 8.05 11.96
C LEU A 108 -14.40 8.67 12.15
N ALA A 109 -14.15 9.87 11.63
CA ALA A 109 -12.88 10.56 11.82
C ALA A 109 -12.67 11.03 13.27
N LYS A 110 -13.74 11.44 13.95
CA LYS A 110 -13.72 12.04 15.29
C LYS A 110 -13.80 11.01 16.42
N VAL A 111 -14.35 9.83 16.15
CA VAL A 111 -14.60 8.79 17.17
C VAL A 111 -13.32 8.31 17.86
N LYS A 112 -13.42 8.09 19.18
CA LYS A 112 -12.29 7.74 20.07
C LYS A 112 -12.43 6.40 20.77
N THR A 113 -13.58 5.74 20.65
CA THR A 113 -13.88 4.45 21.31
C THR A 113 -14.35 3.44 20.28
N LEU A 114 -14.24 2.14 20.61
CA LEU A 114 -14.68 1.05 19.74
C LEU A 114 -16.22 1.00 19.65
N GLU A 115 -16.88 1.30 20.76
CA GLU A 115 -18.34 1.38 20.89
C GLU A 115 -18.89 2.52 20.01
N GLY A 116 -18.18 3.65 19.96
CA GLY A 116 -18.54 4.72 19.04
C GLY A 116 -18.39 4.32 17.57
N VAL A 117 -17.37 3.52 17.23
CA VAL A 117 -17.21 2.99 15.87
C VAL A 117 -18.37 2.05 15.53
N ALA A 118 -18.75 1.18 16.46
CA ALA A 118 -19.91 0.30 16.29
C ALA A 118 -21.22 1.09 16.10
N ALA A 119 -21.40 2.19 16.84
CA ALA A 119 -22.54 3.09 16.65
C ALA A 119 -22.56 3.72 15.24
N VAL A 120 -21.40 4.11 14.70
CA VAL A 120 -21.29 4.59 13.32
C VAL A 120 -21.64 3.47 12.31
N SER A 121 -21.20 2.23 12.55
CA SER A 121 -21.59 1.06 11.72
C SER A 121 -23.11 0.88 11.69
N GLN A 122 -23.75 0.95 12.86
CA GLN A 122 -25.20 0.80 12.98
C GLN A 122 -25.97 1.95 12.32
N ALA A 123 -25.50 3.20 12.48
CA ALA A 123 -26.08 4.35 11.80
C ALA A 123 -25.94 4.23 10.27
N LEU A 124 -24.79 3.75 9.78
CA LEU A 124 -24.55 3.49 8.36
C LEU A 124 -25.54 2.44 7.83
N LYS A 125 -25.71 1.33 8.54
CA LYS A 125 -26.66 0.27 8.20
C LYS A 125 -28.09 0.79 8.08
N LEU A 126 -28.57 1.53 9.09
CA LEU A 126 -29.92 2.09 9.08
C LEU A 126 -30.16 3.04 7.90
N ARG A 127 -29.20 3.92 7.60
CA ARG A 127 -29.32 4.86 6.45
C ARG A 127 -29.37 4.12 5.11
N CYS A 128 -28.57 3.07 4.94
CA CYS A 128 -28.56 2.30 3.70
C CYS A 128 -29.82 1.43 3.55
N GLN A 129 -30.32 0.86 4.65
CA GLN A 129 -31.57 0.09 4.64
C GLN A 129 -32.81 0.96 4.37
N ALA A 130 -32.85 2.17 4.91
CA ALA A 130 -33.91 3.13 4.57
C ALA A 130 -33.91 3.46 3.06
N GLY A 131 -32.73 3.60 2.45
CA GLY A 131 -32.60 3.81 1.00
C GLY A 131 -33.08 2.61 0.17
N LEU A 132 -32.86 1.38 0.64
CA LEU A 132 -33.39 0.16 0.02
C LEU A 132 -34.93 0.12 0.03
N GLY A 133 -35.55 0.49 1.16
CA GLY A 133 -37.01 0.52 1.27
C GLY A 133 -37.66 1.45 0.24
N LEU A 134 -37.10 2.66 0.08
CA LEU A 134 -37.58 3.64 -0.89
C LEU A 134 -37.41 3.16 -2.34
N LEU A 135 -36.27 2.53 -2.67
CA LEU A 135 -36.04 1.96 -3.99
C LEU A 135 -36.98 0.78 -4.29
N GLN A 136 -37.25 -0.06 -3.30
CA GLN A 136 -38.20 -1.17 -3.45
C GLN A 136 -39.62 -0.66 -3.73
N GLU A 137 -40.02 0.42 -3.05
CA GLU A 137 -41.31 1.09 -3.26
C GLU A 137 -41.39 1.76 -4.65
N ASP A 138 -40.33 2.44 -5.09
CA ASP A 138 -40.26 3.07 -6.41
C ASP A 138 -40.25 2.04 -7.55
N MET A 139 -39.55 0.92 -7.38
CA MET A 139 -39.57 -0.20 -8.32
C MET A 139 -40.92 -0.93 -8.32
N ALA A 140 -41.61 -1.01 -7.18
CA ALA A 140 -42.97 -1.55 -7.11
C ALA A 140 -44.01 -0.63 -7.79
N ARG A 141 -43.76 0.69 -7.82
CA ARG A 141 -44.56 1.67 -8.57
C ARG A 141 -44.30 1.64 -10.08
N GLN A 142 -43.12 1.20 -10.50
CA GLN A 142 -42.73 1.04 -11.90
C GLN A 142 -42.89 -0.42 -12.35
N GLN A 143 -44.12 -0.88 -12.55
CA GLN A 143 -44.37 -2.16 -13.21
C GLN A 143 -44.28 -2.02 -14.74
N GLU A 144 -43.56 -2.98 -15.32
CA GLU A 144 -43.41 -3.33 -16.73
C GLU A 144 -42.39 -2.53 -17.57
N GLY A 145 -41.26 -3.19 -17.90
CA GLY A 145 -40.68 -3.00 -19.24
C GLY A 145 -39.17 -3.02 -19.40
N VAL A 146 -38.34 -2.97 -18.35
CA VAL A 146 -36.88 -2.90 -18.55
C VAL A 146 -36.17 -3.89 -17.63
N ARG A 147 -35.67 -4.99 -18.22
CA ARG A 147 -34.62 -5.80 -17.59
C ARG A 147 -33.46 -4.86 -17.28
N PRO A 148 -33.01 -4.74 -16.02
CA PRO A 148 -31.85 -3.91 -15.72
C PRO A 148 -30.68 -4.51 -16.48
N ALA A 149 -30.10 -3.75 -17.41
CA ALA A 149 -28.89 -4.13 -18.12
C ALA A 149 -27.83 -4.58 -17.09
N ASP A 150 -26.97 -5.52 -17.48
CA ASP A 150 -25.93 -6.19 -16.66
C ASP A 150 -24.87 -5.27 -16.01
N ASN A 151 -25.14 -3.96 -15.94
CA ASN A 151 -24.32 -2.89 -15.39
C ASN A 151 -25.12 -1.94 -14.48
N LEU A 152 -26.00 -2.46 -13.61
CA LEU A 152 -26.50 -1.63 -12.51
C LEU A 152 -25.31 -1.26 -11.60
N PRO A 153 -25.10 0.02 -11.27
CA PRO A 153 -24.05 0.40 -10.32
C PRO A 153 -24.28 -0.38 -9.03
N ALA A 154 -23.31 -1.22 -8.64
CA ALA A 154 -23.38 -1.92 -7.37
C ALA A 154 -23.67 -0.87 -6.29
N PHE A 155 -24.76 -1.06 -5.54
CA PHE A 155 -25.17 -0.10 -4.53
C PHE A 155 -23.97 0.26 -3.65
N HIS A 156 -23.82 1.53 -3.28
CA HIS A 156 -22.58 2.01 -2.64
C HIS A 156 -22.25 1.28 -1.33
N TRP A 157 -23.24 0.63 -0.71
CA TRP A 157 -23.11 -0.20 0.49
C TRP A 157 -22.80 -1.67 0.24
N ILE A 158 -22.68 -2.11 -1.01
CA ILE A 158 -22.17 -3.42 -1.38
C ILE A 158 -20.65 -3.32 -1.52
N CYS A 159 -19.93 -4.30 -0.95
CA CYS A 159 -18.49 -4.39 -1.07
C CYS A 159 -18.12 -4.47 -2.55
N GLN A 160 -17.35 -3.49 -3.03
CA GLN A 160 -17.02 -3.37 -4.44
C GLN A 160 -15.56 -2.95 -4.62
N PRO A 161 -14.92 -3.32 -5.74
CA PRO A 161 -13.53 -2.97 -5.95
C PRO A 161 -13.31 -1.46 -6.10
N TYR A 162 -12.26 -0.95 -5.47
CA TYR A 162 -11.79 0.39 -5.74
C TYR A 162 -10.99 0.45 -7.05
N ILE A 163 -11.53 1.18 -8.01
CA ILE A 163 -10.83 1.53 -9.24
C ILE A 163 -10.21 2.90 -9.05
N ARG A 164 -8.88 2.93 -8.96
CA ARG A 164 -8.13 4.19 -8.94
C ARG A 164 -8.44 4.96 -10.23
N PRO A 165 -8.95 6.21 -10.14
CA PRO A 165 -9.12 7.04 -11.32
C PRO A 165 -7.79 7.18 -12.04
N GLY A 166 -7.81 6.98 -13.36
CA GLY A 166 -6.65 7.20 -14.20
C GLY A 166 -6.14 8.64 -14.08
N PRO A 167 -4.89 8.90 -14.50
CA PRO A 167 -4.47 10.25 -14.85
C PRO A 167 -5.55 10.85 -15.76
N LYS A 168 -6.08 12.03 -15.45
CA LYS A 168 -6.97 12.73 -16.39
C LYS A 168 -6.17 12.96 -17.66
N GLU A 169 -6.42 12.19 -18.71
CA GLU A 169 -6.04 12.59 -20.06
C GLU A 169 -6.78 13.89 -20.35
N GLY A 170 -6.04 14.91 -20.78
CA GLY A 170 -6.56 16.26 -20.86
C GLY A 170 -7.71 16.35 -21.85
N SER A 171 -8.94 16.40 -21.35
CA SER A 171 -10.07 16.95 -22.07
C SER A 171 -9.78 18.44 -22.29
N LYS A 172 -9.39 18.77 -23.53
CA LYS A 172 -9.33 20.15 -24.03
C LYS A 172 -10.76 20.67 -24.19
N GLU A 173 -11.41 21.05 -23.09
CA GLU A 173 -12.49 22.04 -23.14
C GLU A 173 -12.29 23.04 -22.01
N ASN A 174 -11.89 24.24 -22.44
CA ASN A 174 -11.89 25.53 -21.74
C ASN A 174 -11.79 25.51 -20.21
N SER A 175 -10.60 25.17 -19.71
CA SER A 175 -10.07 25.90 -18.55
C SER A 175 -8.57 26.12 -18.73
N SER A 176 -8.20 27.39 -18.62
CA SER A 176 -6.89 27.98 -18.87
C SER A 176 -5.68 27.13 -18.44
N GLY A 177 -4.94 26.66 -19.46
CA GLY A 177 -3.49 26.60 -19.52
C GLY A 177 -2.72 25.88 -18.41
N ARG A 178 -2.39 24.59 -18.62
CA ARG A 178 -1.08 24.06 -18.21
C ARG A 178 -0.66 22.80 -18.98
N SER A 179 -0.27 22.97 -20.24
CA SER A 179 0.73 22.08 -20.84
C SER A 179 2.12 22.59 -20.45
N LYS A 180 3.04 21.68 -20.12
CA LYS A 180 4.47 21.71 -20.52
C LYS A 180 5.27 20.64 -19.77
N ARG A 181 5.55 19.55 -20.47
CA ARG A 181 6.93 19.04 -20.58
C ARG A 181 7.30 19.10 -22.06
N ALA A 182 7.84 20.24 -22.46
CA ALA A 182 8.72 20.35 -23.61
C ALA A 182 9.82 21.31 -23.15
N LEU A 183 11.05 20.83 -23.20
CA LEU A 183 12.25 21.65 -23.12
C LEU A 183 12.26 22.52 -24.36
N GLU A 184 12.15 23.83 -24.19
CA GLU A 184 12.78 24.80 -25.09
C GLU A 184 13.31 25.93 -24.20
N GLU A 185 14.61 26.16 -24.36
CA GLU A 185 15.35 27.31 -23.84
C GLU A 185 14.73 28.57 -24.44
N GLU A 186 14.46 29.59 -23.64
CA GLU A 186 14.55 30.99 -24.09
C GLU A 186 14.89 31.89 -22.90
N GLU A 187 15.90 32.73 -23.14
CA GLU A 187 16.41 33.78 -22.27
C GLU A 187 15.40 34.93 -22.14
N GLY A 188 15.56 35.72 -21.07
CA GLY A 188 15.13 37.12 -21.06
C GLY A 188 13.77 37.42 -20.43
N SER A 189 13.77 37.70 -19.13
CA SER A 189 13.21 38.92 -18.51
C SER A 189 12.74 38.69 -17.07
N MET A 190 12.88 39.78 -16.31
CA MET A 190 12.88 39.93 -14.85
C MET A 190 11.47 39.69 -14.25
N GLU A 191 11.42 39.10 -13.05
CA GLU A 191 10.22 38.70 -12.25
C GLU A 191 9.57 37.32 -12.57
N GLY A 192 10.24 36.22 -12.21
CA GLY A 192 9.76 34.85 -12.47
C GLY A 192 9.62 33.95 -11.24
N LEU A 193 8.64 34.16 -10.35
CA LEU A 193 8.26 33.17 -9.32
C LEU A 193 6.90 32.53 -9.63
N SER A 194 6.86 31.20 -9.70
CA SER A 194 5.62 30.46 -9.93
C SER A 194 4.63 30.60 -8.75
N LYS A 195 3.32 30.44 -9.03
CA LYS A 195 2.24 30.50 -8.02
C LYS A 195 2.52 29.64 -6.77
N ASN A 196 3.22 28.53 -6.91
CA ASN A 196 3.60 27.67 -5.78
C ASN A 196 4.79 28.20 -4.96
N LYS A 197 5.74 28.92 -5.59
CA LYS A 197 6.83 29.60 -4.89
C LYS A 197 6.29 30.77 -4.07
N LEU A 198 5.39 31.56 -4.64
CA LEU A 198 4.66 32.63 -3.94
C LEU A 198 3.91 32.10 -2.71
N LYS A 199 3.11 31.04 -2.85
CA LYS A 199 2.41 30.40 -1.70
C LYS A 199 3.35 29.84 -0.62
N LYS A 200 4.59 29.52 -0.96
CA LYS A 200 5.60 29.05 0.00
C LYS A 200 6.30 30.22 0.70
N GLN A 201 6.47 31.35 0.01
CA GLN A 201 7.03 32.59 0.57
C GLN A 201 6.03 33.29 1.49
N LEU A 202 4.73 33.28 1.17
CA LEU A 202 3.68 33.77 2.07
C LEU A 202 3.62 33.00 3.40
N ARG A 203 3.91 31.69 3.37
CA ARG A 203 3.95 30.85 4.58
C ARG A 203 5.26 30.95 5.37
N ASN A 204 6.31 31.45 4.74
CA ASN A 204 7.61 31.66 5.37
C ASN A 204 8.27 32.86 4.68
N PRO A 205 8.13 34.08 5.23
CA PRO A 205 8.65 35.30 4.63
C PRO A 205 10.17 35.27 4.38
N HIS A 206 10.91 34.48 5.16
CA HIS A 206 12.37 34.29 5.00
C HIS A 206 12.73 33.27 3.90
N LYS A 207 11.75 32.67 3.20
CA LYS A 207 12.01 31.67 2.16
C LYS A 207 12.39 32.35 0.84
N THR A 208 13.69 32.41 0.55
CA THR A 208 14.20 32.90 -0.72
C THR A 208 14.26 31.78 -1.77
N PHE A 209 13.92 32.13 -3.02
CA PHE A 209 14.00 31.22 -4.18
C PHE A 209 15.11 31.60 -5.15
N ASP A 210 15.85 32.67 -4.81
CA ASP A 210 17.05 33.09 -5.51
C ASP A 210 18.11 31.98 -5.42
N PRO A 211 18.55 31.40 -6.55
CA PRO A 211 19.61 30.40 -6.57
C PRO A 211 20.94 30.90 -5.97
N SER A 212 21.22 32.21 -6.05
CA SER A 212 22.45 32.82 -5.53
C SER A 212 22.50 32.86 -3.99
N LEU A 213 21.33 32.93 -3.35
CA LEU A 213 21.16 32.96 -1.90
C LEU A 213 21.00 31.56 -1.28
N LYS A 214 21.04 30.48 -2.09
CA LYS A 214 20.99 29.12 -1.55
C LYS A 214 22.27 28.85 -0.72
N PRO A 215 22.15 28.27 0.49
CA PRO A 215 23.30 27.91 1.30
C PRO A 215 24.28 27.05 0.49
N LYS A 216 25.53 27.53 0.35
CA LYS A 216 26.60 26.76 -0.28
C LYS A 216 27.01 25.66 0.71
N TYR A 217 26.52 24.45 0.50
CA TYR A 217 26.93 23.30 1.29
C TYR A 217 28.39 22.96 0.98
N ALA A 218 29.17 22.66 2.01
CA ALA A 218 30.47 22.03 1.82
C ALA A 218 30.26 20.71 1.06
N LYS A 219 31.07 20.48 0.02
CA LYS A 219 30.99 19.27 -0.78
C LYS A 219 31.79 18.15 -0.09
N CYS A 220 31.33 16.93 -0.28
CA CYS A 220 32.03 15.73 0.17
C CYS A 220 33.18 15.43 -0.79
N ASP A 221 34.40 15.34 -0.28
CA ASP A 221 35.62 15.17 -1.08
C ASP A 221 35.59 13.91 -1.98
N GLN A 222 34.86 12.88 -1.56
CA GLN A 222 34.78 11.61 -2.32
C GLN A 222 33.78 11.60 -3.49
N CYS A 223 32.78 12.48 -3.52
CA CYS A 223 31.70 12.37 -4.53
C CYS A 223 30.98 13.67 -4.89
N GLY A 224 31.41 14.81 -4.34
CA GLY A 224 30.81 16.12 -4.64
C GLY A 224 29.44 16.38 -4.00
N ASN A 225 28.80 15.37 -3.39
CA ASN A 225 27.52 15.53 -2.70
C ASN A 225 27.63 16.40 -1.45
N PRO A 226 26.54 17.07 -0.99
CA PRO A 226 26.55 17.85 0.24
C PRO A 226 27.01 17.04 1.46
N LYS A 227 27.96 17.60 2.19
CA LYS A 227 28.49 17.06 3.44
C LYS A 227 27.45 17.15 4.56
N GLY A 228 27.40 16.15 5.42
CA GLY A 228 26.57 16.21 6.62
C GLY A 228 27.19 17.15 7.65
N ASN A 229 26.48 18.19 8.06
CA ASN A 229 27.00 19.20 9.01
C ASN A 229 27.44 18.61 10.36
N ARG A 230 26.85 17.48 10.79
CA ARG A 230 27.19 16.76 12.04
C ARG A 230 27.90 15.42 11.80
N CYS A 231 28.38 15.18 10.58
CA CYS A 231 29.04 13.92 10.25
C CYS A 231 30.44 13.86 10.85
N VAL A 232 30.73 12.82 11.64
CA VAL A 232 32.04 12.61 12.27
C VAL A 232 33.17 12.41 11.27
N PHE A 233 32.85 11.87 10.08
CA PHE A 233 33.83 11.65 9.00
C PHE A 233 33.92 12.81 8.03
N ASN A 234 33.14 13.88 8.25
CA ASN A 234 33.08 15.00 7.33
C ASN A 234 32.66 14.63 5.88
N LEU A 235 31.87 13.57 5.71
CA LEU A 235 31.41 13.05 4.41
C LEU A 235 29.91 13.28 4.18
N CYS A 236 29.42 13.02 2.97
CA CYS A 236 27.99 12.88 2.71
C CYS A 236 27.46 11.57 3.34
N ARG A 237 26.13 11.42 3.47
CA ARG A 237 25.52 10.21 4.06
C ARG A 237 25.96 8.90 3.39
N GLY A 238 26.07 8.89 2.06
CA GLY A 238 26.46 7.69 1.29
C GLY A 238 27.91 7.26 1.57
N CYS A 239 28.87 8.18 1.42
CA CYS A 239 30.29 7.93 1.70
C CYS A 239 30.53 7.65 3.19
N CYS A 240 29.86 8.38 4.07
CA CYS A 240 29.88 8.14 5.50
C CYS A 240 29.42 6.71 5.85
N LYS A 241 28.35 6.19 5.21
CA LYS A 241 27.88 4.83 5.44
C LYS A 241 28.92 3.78 5.04
N LYS A 242 29.56 3.94 3.87
CA LYS A 242 30.60 3.01 3.40
C LYS A 242 31.80 2.99 4.35
N ARG A 243 32.27 4.17 4.77
CA ARG A 243 33.40 4.31 5.70
C ARG A 243 33.06 3.77 7.09
N ALA A 244 31.92 4.18 7.65
CA ALA A 244 31.44 3.73 8.96
C ALA A 244 31.24 2.21 9.03
N PHE A 245 30.82 1.58 7.92
CA PHE A 245 30.73 0.12 7.85
C PHE A 245 32.12 -0.53 7.84
N ARG A 246 33.06 -0.03 7.02
CA ARG A 246 34.43 -0.59 6.93
C ARG A 246 35.22 -0.43 8.23
N GLU A 247 35.09 0.72 8.87
CA GLU A 247 35.79 1.05 10.11
C GLU A 247 35.00 0.58 11.36
N THR A 248 33.84 -0.07 11.18
CA THR A 248 32.91 -0.44 12.26
C THR A 248 32.75 0.69 13.27
N ALA A 249 32.36 1.85 12.77
CA ALA A 249 32.31 3.09 13.53
C ALA A 249 30.91 3.71 13.47
N ASP A 250 30.60 4.52 14.48
CA ASP A 250 29.31 5.20 14.59
C ASP A 250 29.38 6.62 14.05
N CYS A 251 28.29 7.09 13.47
CA CYS A 251 28.13 8.48 13.05
C CYS A 251 26.77 9.02 13.50
N PRO A 252 26.71 9.69 14.66
CA PRO A 252 25.48 10.30 15.18
C PRO A 252 24.84 11.27 14.19
N GLY A 253 25.63 12.07 13.46
CA GLY A 253 25.11 13.04 12.49
C GLY A 253 24.34 12.43 11.31
N HIS A 254 24.54 11.14 11.03
CA HIS A 254 23.77 10.40 10.01
C HIS A 254 22.92 9.27 10.61
N GLY A 255 22.93 9.10 11.95
CA GLY A 255 22.25 8.00 12.63
C GLY A 255 22.80 6.62 12.26
N LEU A 256 24.11 6.50 12.06
CA LEU A 256 24.78 5.21 11.81
C LEU A 256 25.34 4.66 13.12
N LEU A 257 25.00 3.42 13.46
CA LEU A 257 25.33 2.77 14.73
C LEU A 257 25.94 1.37 14.49
N PHE A 258 26.99 1.27 13.68
CA PHE A 258 27.63 -0.01 13.36
C PHE A 258 28.43 -0.58 14.55
N LYS A 259 29.20 0.25 15.26
CA LYS A 259 29.98 -0.14 16.45
C LYS A 259 29.05 -0.56 17.58
N THR A 260 28.11 0.31 17.95
CA THR A 260 27.15 0.04 19.03
C THR A 260 26.34 -1.24 18.76
N LYS A 261 25.94 -1.50 17.50
CA LYS A 261 25.22 -2.74 17.16
C LYS A 261 26.10 -3.98 17.25
N LEU A 262 27.37 -3.89 16.85
CA LEU A 262 28.32 -4.99 16.97
C LEU A 262 28.57 -5.33 18.44
N GLU A 263 28.85 -4.33 19.27
CA GLU A 263 29.07 -4.49 20.72
C GLU A 263 27.87 -5.13 21.41
N LYS A 264 26.65 -4.67 21.09
CA LYS A 264 25.42 -5.30 21.62
C LYS A 264 25.26 -6.75 21.17
N SER A 265 25.62 -7.07 19.93
CA SER A 265 25.58 -8.46 19.45
C SER A 265 26.60 -9.35 20.15
N LEU A 266 27.81 -8.84 20.41
CA LEU A 266 28.85 -9.55 21.15
C LEU A 266 28.46 -9.75 22.61
N ALA A 267 27.90 -8.72 23.27
CA ALA A 267 27.38 -8.83 24.62
C ALA A 267 26.25 -9.87 24.71
N TRP A 268 25.30 -9.86 23.76
CA TRP A 268 24.24 -10.88 23.69
C TRP A 268 24.79 -12.31 23.55
N LYS A 269 25.84 -12.48 22.74
CA LYS A 269 26.53 -13.78 22.59
C LYS A 269 27.31 -14.18 23.84
N GLY A 270 27.92 -13.23 24.55
CA GLY A 270 28.67 -13.49 25.79
C GLY A 270 27.79 -13.79 27.01
N ILE A 271 26.52 -13.37 27.00
CA ILE A 271 25.55 -13.62 28.09
C ILE A 271 24.95 -15.04 28.03
N GLN A 272 25.23 -15.83 26.97
CA GLN A 272 24.85 -17.25 26.91
C GLN A 272 26.04 -18.20 27.12
N PRO A 273 26.48 -18.46 28.36
CA PRO A 273 27.23 -19.68 28.65
C PRO A 273 26.23 -20.85 28.71
N GLY A 274 25.90 -21.47 27.57
CA GLY A 274 25.10 -22.70 27.60
C GLY A 274 24.33 -23.15 26.35
N LEU A 275 24.50 -22.55 25.17
CA LEU A 275 23.84 -23.02 23.93
C LEU A 275 24.81 -23.19 22.74
N GLN A 276 26.08 -23.49 23.02
CA GLN A 276 27.03 -23.96 22.00
C GLN A 276 27.64 -25.31 22.43
N GLU A 277 26.79 -26.32 22.54
CA GLU A 277 27.22 -27.71 22.37
C GLU A 277 26.02 -28.57 21.93
N ALA A 278 25.67 -28.43 20.65
CA ALA A 278 24.85 -29.40 19.94
C ALA A 278 25.32 -29.50 18.49
N GLN A 279 26.35 -30.35 18.35
CA GLN A 279 26.55 -31.32 17.28
C GLN A 279 26.98 -30.82 15.90
N GLN A 280 28.29 -31.01 15.71
CA GLN A 280 28.97 -31.27 14.46
C GLN A 280 28.20 -32.26 13.57
N VAL A 281 28.27 -31.97 12.27
CA VAL A 281 27.87 -32.76 11.12
C VAL A 281 28.33 -34.22 11.21
N ARG A 282 27.44 -35.17 10.91
CA ARG A 282 27.81 -36.48 10.37
C ARG A 282 27.11 -36.70 9.01
N PRO A 283 27.83 -37.18 7.98
CA PRO A 283 27.23 -37.46 6.68
C PRO A 283 26.45 -38.77 6.72
N VAL A 284 25.20 -38.76 6.24
CA VAL A 284 24.38 -39.97 6.08
C VAL A 284 24.53 -40.46 4.63
N THR A 285 25.10 -41.65 4.47
CA THR A 285 25.16 -42.40 3.20
C THR A 285 23.82 -43.06 2.88
N PRO A 286 23.45 -43.22 1.59
CA PRO A 286 22.19 -43.87 1.20
C PRO A 286 22.39 -45.37 0.98
N SER A 287 21.59 -46.19 1.66
CA SER A 287 21.34 -47.61 1.39
C SER A 287 19.88 -47.85 1.82
N GLY A 288 18.93 -48.38 1.07
CA GLY A 288 18.90 -49.15 -0.17
C GLY A 288 17.74 -50.16 0.00
N PHE A 289 16.95 -50.37 -1.07
CA PHE A 289 15.87 -51.37 -1.24
C PHE A 289 14.52 -51.09 -0.53
N SER A 290 13.35 -51.35 -1.11
CA SER A 290 13.00 -52.25 -2.23
C SER A 290 11.79 -51.74 -3.02
N GLU A 291 11.81 -52.01 -4.33
CA GLU A 291 10.64 -52.04 -5.22
C GLU A 291 9.57 -52.99 -4.70
N VAL A 292 8.30 -52.62 -4.88
CA VAL A 292 7.19 -53.56 -5.04
C VAL A 292 6.35 -53.09 -6.23
N MET A 293 6.50 -53.79 -7.35
CA MET A 293 5.52 -53.81 -8.44
C MET A 293 4.28 -54.60 -8.00
N GLY A 294 3.10 -54.15 -8.43
CA GLY A 294 1.84 -54.87 -8.30
C GLY A 294 0.75 -54.25 -9.17
N SER A 295 0.72 -54.67 -10.44
CA SER A 295 -0.36 -54.44 -11.41
C SER A 295 -1.61 -55.25 -11.07
N ALA A 296 -2.82 -54.69 -11.26
CA ALA A 296 -3.98 -55.38 -11.85
C ALA A 296 -5.22 -54.47 -11.93
N LEU A 297 -5.56 -54.08 -13.17
CA LEU A 297 -6.88 -54.06 -13.81
C LEU A 297 -8.17 -54.05 -12.94
N ALA A 298 -8.96 -52.98 -13.10
CA ALA A 298 -10.34 -52.98 -13.61
C ALA A 298 -10.82 -51.52 -13.79
#